data_AF-A0A1H2I2U0-F1
#
_entry.id   AF-A0A1H2I2U0-F1
#
_cell.length_a   1.000
_cell.length_b   1.000
_cell.length_c   1.000
_cell.angle_alpha   90.00
_cell.angle_beta   90.00
_cell.angle_gamma   90.00
#
_symmetry.space_group_name_H-M   'P 1'
#
loop_
_entity.id
_entity.type
_entity.pdbx_description
1 polymer ?
#
loop_
_entity_poly.entity_id
_entity_poly.type
_entity_poly.pdbx_seq_one_letter_code
_entity_poly.pdbx_strand_id
1 'polypeptide(L)'
;MRAALLALWRPDHPAHALVGLLLWCLWFVLLYAGLSLGCAGLPEAGTWASPWNAINLGLGLMTLLFLALYALLVWRSWRALQGKPQAQFIVWLGLLVNLLSAAATLFVVLPIVYLPPCI
;
A
#
# COMPACT_ATOMS: atom_id res chain seq x y z
N MET A 1 23.49 -10.10 11.13
CA MET A 1 22.31 -9.96 10.24
C MET A 1 21.27 -8.96 10.72
N ARG A 2 20.75 -9.02 11.98
CA ARG A 2 19.76 -8.05 12.50
C ARG A 2 20.18 -6.57 12.39
N ALA A 3 21.45 -6.23 12.62
CA ALA A 3 21.94 -4.86 12.53
C ALA A 3 21.90 -4.27 11.10
N ALA A 4 22.12 -5.09 10.08
CA ALA A 4 22.04 -4.67 8.68
C ALA A 4 20.59 -4.47 8.22
N LEU A 5 19.67 -5.32 8.68
CA LEU A 5 18.24 -5.15 8.46
C LEU A 5 17.71 -3.88 9.15
N LEU A 6 18.14 -3.60 10.37
CA LEU A 6 17.77 -2.36 11.07
C LEU A 6 18.37 -1.11 10.41
N ALA A 7 19.54 -1.23 9.78
CA ALA A 7 20.15 -0.14 9.00
C ALA A 7 19.37 0.16 7.71
N LEU A 8 18.79 -0.84 7.04
CA LEU A 8 17.90 -0.63 5.90
C LEU A 8 16.61 0.13 6.25
N TRP A 9 16.14 -0.03 7.49
CA TRP A 9 14.94 0.61 8.02
C TRP A 9 15.19 2.02 8.58
N ARG A 10 16.40 2.56 8.37
CA ARG A 10 16.71 3.93 8.72
C ARG A 10 16.14 4.88 7.65
N PRO A 11 15.41 5.93 8.06
CA PRO A 11 14.78 6.87 7.13
C PRO A 11 15.77 7.66 6.27
N ASP A 12 17.03 7.79 6.72
CA ASP A 12 18.16 8.36 5.98
C ASP A 12 18.76 7.42 4.91
N HIS A 13 18.28 6.17 4.83
CA HIS A 13 18.77 5.21 3.85
C HIS A 13 17.90 5.25 2.57
N PRO A 14 18.49 5.23 1.36
CA PRO A 14 17.73 5.28 0.10
C PRO A 14 16.79 4.09 -0.11
N ALA A 15 16.99 3.00 0.65
CA ALA A 15 16.07 1.87 0.70
C ALA A 15 14.64 2.28 1.10
N HIS A 16 14.44 3.37 1.85
CA HIS A 16 13.12 3.81 2.27
C HIS A 16 12.23 4.24 1.09
N ALA A 17 12.82 4.77 0.01
CA ALA A 17 12.10 5.07 -1.23
C ALA A 17 11.75 3.79 -2.01
N LEU A 18 12.69 2.84 -2.07
CA LEU A 18 12.47 1.53 -2.71
C LEU A 18 11.38 0.72 -2.00
N VAL A 19 11.34 0.75 -0.66
CA VAL A 19 10.33 0.06 0.15
C VAL A 19 8.92 0.54 -0.18
N GLY A 20 8.72 1.86 -0.32
CA GLY A 20 7.41 2.42 -0.69
C GLY A 20 6.92 1.91 -2.04
N LEU A 21 7.80 1.89 -3.05
CA LEU A 21 7.48 1.39 -4.39
C LEU A 21 7.22 -0.12 -4.38
N LEU A 22 8.03 -0.90 -3.66
CA LEU A 22 7.86 -2.35 -3.56
C LEU A 22 6.55 -2.73 -2.86
N LEU A 23 6.19 -2.01 -1.79
CA LEU A 23 4.89 -2.18 -1.13
C LEU A 23 3.74 -1.88 -2.09
N TRP A 24 3.89 -0.86 -2.94
CA TRP A 24 2.86 -0.50 -3.91
C TRP A 24 2.70 -1.58 -4.97
N CYS A 25 3.81 -2.06 -5.53
CA CYS A 25 3.80 -3.17 -6.49
C CYS A 25 3.18 -4.43 -5.88
N LEU A 26 3.56 -4.79 -4.65
CA LEU A 26 3.02 -5.96 -3.96
C LEU A 26 1.50 -5.81 -3.73
N TRP A 27 1.07 -4.66 -3.21
CA TRP A 27 -0.35 -4.38 -3.01
C TRP A 27 -1.14 -4.47 -4.33
N PHE A 28 -0.63 -3.88 -5.40
CA PHE A 28 -1.26 -3.87 -6.71
C PHE A 28 -1.44 -5.31 -7.24
N VAL A 29 -0.38 -6.12 -7.20
CA VAL A 29 -0.44 -7.53 -7.62
C VAL A 29 -1.45 -8.31 -6.79
N LEU A 30 -1.43 -8.15 -5.47
CA LEU A 30 -2.38 -8.83 -4.59
C LEU A 30 -3.83 -8.40 -4.85
N LEU A 31 -4.06 -7.12 -5.12
CA LEU A 31 -5.39 -6.58 -5.40
C LEU A 31 -5.98 -7.23 -6.65
N TYR A 32 -5.25 -7.16 -7.77
CA TYR A 32 -5.74 -7.70 -9.04
C TYR A 32 -5.78 -9.22 -9.05
N ALA A 33 -4.78 -9.90 -8.46
CA ALA A 33 -4.81 -11.35 -8.32
C ALA A 33 -5.99 -11.81 -7.44
N GLY A 34 -6.25 -11.12 -6.33
CA GLY A 34 -7.38 -11.41 -5.45
C GLY A 34 -8.72 -11.21 -6.15
N LEU A 35 -8.86 -10.16 -6.96
CA LEU A 35 -10.05 -9.94 -7.78
C LEU A 35 -10.23 -11.04 -8.84
N SER A 36 -9.18 -11.37 -9.60
CA SER A 36 -9.23 -12.41 -10.63
C SER A 36 -9.54 -13.79 -10.06
N LEU A 37 -8.89 -14.18 -8.97
CA LEU A 37 -9.13 -15.47 -8.31
C LEU A 37 -10.50 -15.51 -7.62
N GLY A 38 -10.90 -14.39 -7.00
CA GLY A 38 -12.22 -14.26 -6.37
C GLY A 38 -13.36 -14.42 -7.37
N CYS A 39 -13.22 -13.83 -8.56
CA CYS A 39 -14.24 -13.95 -9.61
C CYS A 39 -14.17 -15.28 -10.39
N ALA A 40 -12.99 -15.88 -10.57
CA ALA A 40 -12.86 -17.16 -11.28
C ALA A 40 -13.42 -18.36 -10.50
N GLY A 41 -13.45 -18.28 -9.16
CA GLY A 41 -13.78 -19.41 -8.30
C GLY A 41 -15.27 -19.68 -8.08
N LEU A 42 -16.21 -18.86 -8.59
CA LEU A 42 -17.60 -18.87 -8.11
C LEU A 42 -18.67 -18.91 -9.21
N PRO A 43 -19.76 -19.70 -9.04
CA PRO A 43 -20.59 -20.17 -10.15
C PRO A 43 -21.89 -19.38 -10.38
N GLU A 44 -22.28 -18.44 -9.52
CA GLU A 44 -23.65 -17.91 -9.55
C GLU A 44 -23.70 -16.39 -9.76
N ALA A 45 -24.23 -16.00 -10.93
CA ALA A 45 -24.59 -14.63 -11.26
C ALA A 45 -25.63 -14.11 -10.26
N GLY A 46 -25.21 -13.27 -9.31
CA GLY A 46 -26.10 -12.62 -8.33
C GLY A 46 -25.51 -12.48 -6.92
N THR A 47 -24.62 -13.39 -6.50
CA THR A 47 -24.05 -13.39 -5.13
C THR A 47 -23.19 -12.15 -4.84
N TRP A 48 -22.65 -11.53 -5.89
CA TRP A 48 -21.70 -10.41 -5.81
C TRP A 48 -22.25 -9.09 -6.36
N ALA A 49 -23.58 -8.99 -6.57
CA ALA A 49 -24.22 -7.79 -7.12
C ALA A 49 -24.09 -6.56 -6.21
N SER A 50 -23.86 -6.78 -4.91
CA SER A 50 -23.57 -5.71 -3.94
C SER A 50 -22.08 -5.39 -3.87
N PRO A 51 -21.67 -4.11 -3.83
CA PRO A 51 -20.30 -3.72 -3.51
C PRO A 51 -19.84 -4.19 -2.12
N TRP A 52 -20.77 -4.40 -1.19
CA TRP A 52 -20.49 -4.82 0.19
C TRP A 52 -20.53 -6.34 0.31
N ASN A 53 -19.56 -7.01 -0.32
CA ASN A 53 -19.42 -8.46 -0.29
C ASN A 53 -18.07 -8.89 0.29
N ALA A 54 -17.89 -10.20 0.51
CA ALA A 54 -16.69 -10.76 1.14
C ALA A 54 -15.39 -10.48 0.35
N ILE A 55 -15.44 -10.46 -0.99
CA ILE A 55 -14.29 -10.16 -1.85
C ILE A 55 -13.86 -8.71 -1.64
N ASN A 56 -14.78 -7.76 -1.84
CA ASN A 56 -14.51 -6.34 -1.66
C ASN A 56 -14.12 -5.99 -0.22
N LEU A 57 -14.74 -6.64 0.78
CA LEU A 57 -14.37 -6.46 2.18
C LEU A 57 -12.96 -6.96 2.46
N GLY A 58 -12.59 -8.14 1.96
CA GLY A 58 -11.24 -8.70 2.09
C GLY A 58 -10.17 -7.82 1.42
N LEU A 59 -10.42 -7.39 0.18
CA LEU A 59 -9.53 -6.48 -0.55
C LEU A 59 -9.43 -5.10 0.12
N GLY A 60 -10.54 -4.61 0.67
CA GLY A 60 -10.60 -3.37 1.45
C GLY A 60 -9.76 -3.45 2.73
N LEU A 61 -9.91 -4.52 3.52
CA LEU A 61 -9.11 -4.75 4.72
C LEU A 61 -7.62 -4.90 4.41
N MET A 62 -7.27 -5.62 3.34
CA MET A 62 -5.89 -5.71 2.86
C MET A 62 -5.36 -4.31 2.49
N THR A 63 -6.15 -3.49 1.81
CA THR A 63 -5.74 -2.14 1.44
C THR A 63 -5.54 -1.25 2.67
N LEU A 64 -6.41 -1.34 3.68
CA LEU A 64 -6.24 -0.63 4.95
C LEU A 64 -4.93 -1.02 5.65
N LEU A 65 -4.53 -2.29 5.60
CA LEU A 65 -3.24 -2.74 6.14
C LEU A 65 -2.07 -2.03 5.43
N PHE A 66 -2.06 -1.98 4.09
CA PHE A 66 -1.01 -1.28 3.35
C PHE A 66 -1.00 0.23 3.61
N LEU A 67 -2.18 0.87 3.71
CA LEU A 67 -2.28 2.28 4.10
C LEU A 67 -1.73 2.55 5.50
N ALA A 68 -1.97 1.65 6.46
CA ALA A 68 -1.38 1.75 7.79
C ALA A 68 0.16 1.64 7.75
N LEU A 69 0.70 0.75 6.90
CA LEU A 69 2.15 0.64 6.68
C LEU A 69 2.72 1.92 6.08
N TYR A 70 2.09 2.51 5.05
CA TYR A 70 2.53 3.79 4.49
C TYR A 70 2.47 4.92 5.52
N ALA A 71 1.39 5.01 6.31
CA ALA A 71 1.26 6.01 7.36
C ALA A 71 2.40 5.92 8.38
N LEU A 72 2.77 4.69 8.78
CA LEU A 72 3.91 4.45 9.66
C LEU A 72 5.24 4.92 9.03
N LEU A 73 5.48 4.60 7.76
CA LEU A 73 6.71 4.99 7.03
C LEU A 73 6.80 6.52 6.84
N VAL A 74 5.67 7.15 6.50
CA VAL A 74 5.55 8.61 6.38
C VAL A 74 5.83 9.27 7.72
N TRP A 75 5.22 8.78 8.80
CA TRP A 75 5.43 9.31 10.14
C TRP A 75 6.88 9.18 10.61
N ARG A 76 7.54 8.05 10.32
CA ARG A 76 8.97 7.86 10.63
C ARG A 76 9.87 8.81 9.83
N SER A 77 9.59 9.00 8.54
CA SER A 77 10.31 9.95 7.69
C SER A 77 10.13 11.38 8.18
N TRP A 78 8.90 11.75 8.56
CA TRP A 78 8.59 13.07 9.12
C TRP A 78 9.35 13.35 10.42
N ARG A 79 9.42 12.37 11.33
CA ARG A 79 10.22 12.51 12.56
C ARG A 79 11.72 12.65 12.27
N ALA A 80 12.23 11.98 11.25
CA ALA A 80 13.64 12.07 10.87
C ALA A 80 14.01 13.41 10.22
N LEU A 81 13.06 14.08 9.55
CA LEU A 81 13.23 15.41 8.97
C LEU A 81 13.51 16.50 10.01
N GLN A 82 13.07 16.31 11.26
CA GLN A 82 13.36 17.23 12.36
C GLN A 82 14.83 17.13 12.86
N GLY A 83 15.63 16.22 12.28
CA GLY A 83 17.03 15.99 12.62
C GLY A 83 18.05 16.64 11.68
N LYS A 84 19.21 15.98 11.50
CA LYS A 84 20.41 16.55 10.85
C LYS A 84 20.17 16.94 9.37
N PRO A 85 20.75 18.08 8.90
CA PRO A 85 20.51 18.61 7.55
C PRO A 85 21.08 17.78 6.40
N GLN A 86 22.15 16.99 6.64
CA GLN A 86 22.90 16.30 5.58
C GLN A 86 22.15 15.14 4.89
N ALA A 87 21.09 14.59 5.52
CA ALA A 87 20.30 13.49 4.95
C ALA A 87 18.90 13.92 4.49
N GLN A 88 18.57 15.21 4.54
CA GLN A 88 17.20 15.70 4.31
C GLN A 88 16.67 15.37 2.91
N PHE A 89 17.52 15.41 1.88
CA PHE A 89 17.09 15.07 0.52
C PHE A 89 16.58 13.62 0.41
N ILE A 90 17.33 12.66 0.98
CA ILE A 90 16.97 11.23 0.94
C ILE A 90 15.68 10.99 1.73
N VAL A 91 15.53 11.62 2.89
CA VAL A 91 14.32 11.49 3.71
C VAL A 91 13.11 12.12 3.01
N TRP A 92 13.26 13.28 2.37
CA TRP A 92 12.20 13.92 1.56
C TRP A 92 11.79 13.05 0.38
N LEU A 93 12.75 12.48 -0.34
CA LEU A 93 12.47 11.57 -1.46
C LEU A 93 11.67 10.36 -0.97
N GLY A 94 12.11 9.72 0.12
CA GLY A 94 11.38 8.61 0.74
C GLY A 94 9.97 9.01 1.18
N LEU A 95 9.81 10.16 1.82
CA LEU A 95 8.51 10.69 2.24
C LEU A 95 7.57 10.87 1.04
N LEU A 96 8.02 11.54 -0.02
CA LEU A 96 7.23 11.81 -1.22
C LEU A 96 6.81 10.54 -1.93
N VAL A 97 7.73 9.58 -2.09
CA VAL A 97 7.42 8.30 -2.74
C VAL A 97 6.36 7.52 -1.95
N ASN A 98 6.46 7.47 -0.61
CA ASN A 98 5.47 6.81 0.22
C ASN A 98 4.10 7.52 0.18
N LEU A 99 4.08 8.86 0.17
CA LEU A 99 2.84 9.63 0.02
C LEU A 99 2.17 9.41 -1.33
N LEU A 100 2.94 9.46 -2.43
CA LEU A 100 2.44 9.21 -3.77
C LEU A 100 1.92 7.77 -3.91
N SER A 101 2.62 6.80 -3.32
CA SER A 101 2.18 5.40 -3.30
C SER A 101 0.86 5.22 -2.55
N ALA A 102 0.71 5.87 -1.39
CA ALA A 102 -0.53 5.87 -0.63
C ALA A 102 -1.68 6.56 -1.39
N ALA A 103 -1.42 7.70 -2.03
CA ALA A 103 -2.40 8.41 -2.84
C ALA A 103 -2.86 7.58 -4.05
N ALA A 104 -1.93 6.93 -4.75
CA ALA A 104 -2.25 6.02 -5.85
C ALA A 104 -3.07 4.82 -5.38
N THR A 105 -2.75 4.27 -4.21
CA THR A 105 -3.50 3.17 -3.57
C THR A 105 -4.95 3.57 -3.31
N LEU A 106 -5.16 4.75 -2.71
CA LEU A 106 -6.51 5.28 -2.44
C LEU A 106 -7.31 5.52 -3.72
N PHE A 107 -6.66 6.02 -4.77
CA PHE A 107 -7.30 6.25 -6.06
C PHE A 107 -7.74 4.93 -6.71
N VAL A 108 -6.85 3.93 -6.74
CA VAL A 108 -7.11 2.63 -7.38
C VAL A 108 -8.15 1.81 -6.61
N VAL A 109 -8.26 1.95 -5.28
CA VAL A 109 -9.24 1.21 -4.48
C VAL A 109 -10.64 1.83 -4.52
N LEU A 110 -10.80 3.06 -4.99
CA LEU A 110 -12.08 3.78 -5.03
C LEU A 110 -13.24 2.97 -5.65
N PRO A 111 -13.05 2.24 -6.78
CA PRO A 111 -14.10 1.42 -7.38
C PRO A 111 -14.66 0.34 -6.46
N ILE A 112 -13.89 -0.17 -5.49
CA ILE A 112 -14.33 -1.25 -4.57
C ILE A 112 -15.53 -0.82 -3.73
N VAL A 113 -15.68 0.47 -3.46
CA VAL A 113 -16.80 1.00 -2.66
C VAL A 113 -18.07 1.16 -3.51
N TYR A 114 -17.92 1.39 -4.82
CA TYR A 114 -19.03 1.77 -5.70
C TYR A 114 -19.48 0.65 -6.64
N LEU A 115 -18.57 -0.23 -7.06
CA LEU A 115 -18.83 -1.26 -8.06
C LEU A 115 -18.79 -2.68 -7.46
N PRO A 116 -19.64 -3.58 -7.97
CA PRO A 116 -19.47 -5.00 -7.72
C PRO A 116 -18.14 -5.51 -8.31
N PRO A 117 -17.49 -6.52 -7.69
CA PRO A 117 -16.15 -6.97 -8.06
C PRO A 117 -16.10 -7.75 -9.38
N CYS A 118 -17.20 -8.43 -9.71
CA CYS A 118 -17.29 -9.30 -10.87
C CYS A 118 -18.40 -8.75 -11.78
N ILE A 119 -17.97 -7.98 -12.78
CA ILE A 119 -18.79 -7.50 -13.90
C ILE A 119 -18.51 -8.32 -15.15
#